data_AF-A0CQ61-F1
#
_entry.id   AF-A0CQ61-F1
#
_cell.length_a   1.000
_cell.length_b   1.000
_cell.length_c   1.000
_cell.angle_alpha   90.00
_cell.angle_beta   90.00
_cell.angle_gamma   90.00
#
_symmetry.space_group_name_H-M   'P 1'
#
loop_
_entity.id
_entity.type
_entity.pdbx_description
1 polymer ?
#
loop_
_entity_poly.entity_id
_entity_poly.type
_entity_poly.pdbx_seq_one_letter_code
_entity_poly.pdbx_strand_id
1 'polypeptide(L)'
;MVSKIQDFLDQQRIELSKNVENVQILICIDFYNNGQSKEQEIIDSQIIQIQQTSQTPLTSFKSIPQIQAPFSVYLTKGNGIVSCYECVAYDGKIKIEMVSIIDDVEEHKLIPRENRGLEEYNGCNHHIEDSIQHEMLNYLKTFEIDSELAQFVQHIQIYQEQVLNVNYLQDNPILHD
;
A
#
# COMPACT_ATOMS: atom_id res chain seq x y z
N MET A 1 -22.35 -17.40 -9.69
CA MET A 1 -21.58 -16.15 -9.85
C MET A 1 -21.24 -15.52 -8.48
N VAL A 2 -21.10 -16.34 -7.42
CA VAL A 2 -21.01 -15.88 -6.02
C VAL A 2 -19.63 -16.14 -5.39
N SER A 3 -18.75 -16.96 -6.02
CA SER A 3 -17.46 -17.31 -5.39
C SER A 3 -16.40 -16.20 -5.50
N LYS A 4 -16.32 -15.49 -6.63
CA LYS A 4 -15.23 -14.52 -6.87
C LYS A 4 -15.22 -13.30 -5.95
N ILE A 5 -16.39 -12.91 -5.43
CA ILE A 5 -16.49 -11.78 -4.47
C ILE A 5 -16.13 -12.26 -3.06
N GLN A 6 -16.43 -13.51 -2.72
CA GLN A 6 -16.03 -14.06 -1.41
C GLN A 6 -14.51 -14.28 -1.34
N ASP A 7 -13.90 -14.75 -2.44
CA ASP A 7 -12.44 -14.88 -2.55
C ASP A 7 -11.73 -13.52 -2.35
N PHE A 8 -12.35 -12.41 -2.79
CA PHE A 8 -11.86 -11.05 -2.59
C PHE A 8 -11.92 -10.59 -1.13
N LEU A 9 -12.92 -11.04 -0.38
CA LEU A 9 -13.11 -10.68 1.03
C LEU A 9 -12.17 -11.45 1.96
N ASP A 10 -11.83 -12.69 1.60
CA ASP A 10 -10.94 -13.55 2.39
C ASP A 10 -9.45 -13.35 2.04
N GLN A 11 -9.14 -12.66 0.94
CA GLN A 11 -7.78 -12.38 0.50
C GLN A 11 -7.23 -11.09 1.13
N GLN A 12 -6.15 -11.24 1.90
CA GLN A 12 -5.36 -10.10 2.42
C GLN A 12 -4.55 -9.39 1.32
N ARG A 13 -4.56 -9.91 0.09
CA ARG A 13 -3.77 -9.41 -1.04
C ARG A 13 -4.53 -9.56 -2.35
N ILE A 14 -4.49 -8.52 -3.18
CA ILE A 14 -4.88 -8.58 -4.59
C ILE A 14 -3.65 -8.63 -5.46
N GLU A 15 -3.66 -9.50 -6.47
CA GLU A 15 -2.62 -9.58 -7.48
C GLU A 15 -3.19 -9.24 -8.86
N LEU A 16 -2.60 -8.24 -9.53
CA LEU A 16 -2.90 -7.89 -10.91
C LEU A 16 -1.70 -8.25 -11.78
N SER A 17 -1.90 -9.12 -12.76
CA SER A 17 -0.83 -9.54 -13.67
C SER A 17 -1.11 -9.12 -15.11
N LYS A 18 -0.10 -8.61 -15.80
CA LYS A 18 -0.15 -8.30 -17.24
C LYS A 18 1.18 -8.61 -17.89
N ASN A 19 1.16 -9.08 -19.12
CA ASN A 19 2.36 -9.20 -19.94
C ASN A 19 2.40 -8.06 -20.95
N VAL A 20 3.52 -7.35 -21.02
CA VAL A 20 3.80 -6.33 -22.04
C VAL A 20 5.09 -6.74 -22.73
N GLU A 21 4.99 -7.13 -24.00
CA GLU A 21 6.10 -7.69 -24.78
C GLU A 21 6.81 -8.85 -24.06
N ASN A 22 8.08 -8.67 -23.70
CA ASN A 22 8.92 -9.66 -23.00
C ASN A 22 9.06 -9.36 -21.49
N VAL A 23 8.16 -8.54 -20.94
CA VAL A 23 8.13 -8.18 -19.52
C VAL A 23 6.81 -8.64 -18.91
N GLN A 24 6.91 -9.48 -17.89
CA GLN A 24 5.78 -9.83 -17.03
C GLN A 24 5.70 -8.82 -15.89
N ILE A 25 4.54 -8.19 -15.75
CA ILE A 25 4.21 -7.23 -14.71
C ILE A 25 3.30 -7.94 -13.71
N LEU A 26 3.64 -7.86 -12.44
CA LEU A 26 2.79 -8.27 -11.33
C LEU A 26 2.68 -7.12 -10.34
N ILE A 27 1.46 -6.74 -10.01
CA ILE A 27 1.15 -5.71 -9.01
C ILE A 27 0.49 -6.41 -7.84
N CYS A 28 1.05 -6.26 -6.64
CA CYS A 28 0.51 -6.81 -5.40
C CYS A 28 0.01 -5.66 -4.53
N ILE A 29 -1.27 -5.69 -4.16
CA ILE A 29 -1.89 -4.72 -3.26
C ILE A 29 -2.17 -5.44 -1.95
N ASP A 30 -1.49 -5.04 -0.88
CA ASP A 30 -1.62 -5.62 0.44
C ASP A 30 -2.63 -4.83 1.27
N PHE A 31 -3.64 -5.52 1.79
CA PHE A 31 -4.62 -4.92 2.70
C PHE A 31 -4.14 -4.99 4.14
N TYR A 32 -4.34 -3.90 4.88
CA TYR A 32 -3.98 -3.86 6.30
C TYR A 32 -4.74 -4.95 7.06
N ASN A 33 -4.00 -5.77 7.81
CA ASN A 33 -4.58 -6.77 8.67
C ASN A 33 -4.88 -6.14 10.04
N ASN A 34 -6.14 -6.23 10.50
CA ASN A 34 -6.67 -5.59 11.71
C ASN A 34 -5.98 -5.99 13.04
N GLY A 35 -4.97 -6.84 13.01
CA GLY A 35 -4.15 -7.23 14.16
C GLY A 35 -3.11 -6.19 14.58
N GLN A 36 -2.56 -5.41 13.63
CA GLN A 36 -1.51 -4.41 13.92
C GLN A 36 -2.05 -2.98 14.08
N SER A 37 -3.18 -2.66 13.43
CA SER A 37 -3.78 -1.31 13.45
C SER A 37 -4.33 -0.91 14.82
N LYS A 38 -4.68 -1.87 15.69
CA LYS A 38 -5.19 -1.55 17.04
C LYS A 38 -4.14 -0.86 17.93
N GLU A 39 -2.86 -1.22 17.84
CA GLU A 39 -1.82 -0.52 18.62
C GLU A 39 -1.52 0.86 18.05
N GLN A 40 -1.47 1.00 16.73
CA GLN A 40 -1.17 2.27 16.08
C GLN A 40 -2.29 3.31 16.23
N GLU A 41 -3.57 2.91 16.10
CA GLU A 41 -4.72 3.81 16.35
C GLU A 41 -4.81 4.25 17.81
N ILE A 42 -4.45 3.38 18.77
CA ILE A 42 -4.40 3.74 20.19
C ILE A 42 -3.27 4.76 20.44
N ILE A 43 -2.09 4.57 19.83
CA ILE A 43 -0.95 5.48 19.96
C ILE A 43 -1.27 6.85 19.33
N ASP A 44 -1.83 6.88 18.12
CA ASP A 44 -2.20 8.13 17.44
C ASP A 44 -3.31 8.87 18.20
N SER A 45 -4.28 8.14 18.77
CA SER A 45 -5.32 8.72 19.63
C SER A 45 -4.77 9.30 20.95
N GLN A 46 -3.73 8.69 21.53
CA GLN A 46 -3.09 9.18 22.76
C GLN A 46 -2.18 10.39 22.51
N ILE A 47 -1.47 10.43 21.38
CA ILE A 47 -0.64 11.59 21.00
C ILE A 47 -1.51 12.84 20.76
N ILE A 48 -2.69 12.68 20.16
CA ILE A 48 -3.64 13.78 19.93
C ILE A 48 -4.18 14.35 21.25
N GLN A 49 -4.47 13.50 22.26
CA GLN A 49 -4.97 13.97 23.55
C GLN A 49 -3.92 14.78 24.35
N ILE A 50 -2.64 14.43 24.23
CA ILE A 50 -1.56 15.14 24.94
C ILE A 50 -1.31 16.54 24.34
N GLN A 51 -1.59 16.76 23.05
CA GLN A 51 -1.40 18.06 22.39
C GLN A 51 -2.58 19.04 22.58
N GLN A 52 -3.76 18.59 23.03
CA GLN A 52 -4.97 19.44 23.13
C GLN A 52 -5.12 20.24 24.43
N THR A 53 -4.20 20.15 25.39
CA THR A 53 -4.25 20.97 26.62
C THR A 53 -3.75 22.41 26.46
N SER A 54 -3.43 22.86 25.24
CA SER A 54 -2.91 24.22 24.99
C SER A 54 -3.68 24.96 23.88
N GLN A 55 -4.77 25.63 24.29
CA GLN A 55 -5.39 26.83 23.68
C GLN A 55 -6.18 26.72 22.35
N THR A 56 -7.08 27.70 22.20
CA THR A 56 -8.42 27.69 21.55
C THR A 56 -8.46 28.17 20.07
N PRO A 57 -9.63 28.34 19.43
CA PRO A 57 -10.18 27.54 18.33
C PRO A 57 -9.96 28.15 16.93
N LEU A 58 -9.59 27.33 15.95
CA LEU A 58 -9.81 27.65 14.55
C LEU A 58 -10.33 26.40 13.86
N THR A 59 -11.37 26.58 13.05
CA THR A 59 -11.96 25.63 12.13
C THR A 59 -10.90 24.91 11.30
N SER A 60 -10.32 23.85 11.84
CA SER A 60 -9.64 22.84 11.06
C SER A 60 -10.74 21.93 10.49
N PHE A 61 -11.11 22.16 9.24
CA PHE A 61 -11.60 21.05 8.42
C PHE A 61 -10.59 19.92 8.65
N LYS A 62 -11.01 18.84 9.32
CA LYS A 62 -10.19 17.64 9.47
C LYS A 62 -9.79 17.26 8.05
N SER A 63 -8.53 17.50 7.70
CA SER A 63 -7.92 16.89 6.53
C SER A 63 -8.20 15.40 6.69
N ILE A 64 -9.00 14.85 5.78
CA ILE A 64 -9.18 13.40 5.65
C ILE A 64 -7.76 12.83 5.71
N PRO A 65 -7.43 11.91 6.64
CA PRO A 65 -6.11 11.32 6.69
C PRO A 65 -5.77 10.88 5.27
N GLN A 66 -4.66 11.38 4.72
CA GLN A 66 -4.28 11.04 3.35
C GLN A 66 -4.04 9.53 3.34
N ILE A 67 -5.00 8.78 2.79
CA ILE A 67 -4.94 7.33 2.74
C ILE A 67 -3.80 6.98 1.80
N GLN A 68 -2.69 6.56 2.42
CA GLN A 68 -1.56 5.96 1.76
C GLN A 68 -1.92 4.50 1.54
N ALA A 69 -1.93 4.07 0.29
CA ALA A 69 -2.23 2.70 -0.08
C ALA A 69 -0.95 2.05 -0.62
N PRO A 70 -0.24 1.22 0.17
CA PRO A 70 0.99 0.56 -0.25
C PRO A 70 0.69 -0.55 -1.27
N PHE A 71 1.54 -0.68 -2.27
CA PHE A 71 1.49 -1.76 -3.25
C PHE A 71 2.88 -2.04 -3.85
N SER A 72 3.16 -3.28 -4.21
CA SER A 72 4.43 -3.69 -4.82
C SER A 72 4.24 -3.88 -6.32
N VAL A 73 5.23 -3.49 -7.12
CA VAL A 73 5.29 -3.78 -8.55
C VAL A 73 6.51 -4.64 -8.84
N TYR A 74 6.29 -5.79 -9.44
CA TYR A 74 7.33 -6.68 -9.95
C TYR A 74 7.37 -6.61 -11.47
N LEU A 75 8.54 -6.31 -12.01
CA LEU A 75 8.81 -6.40 -13.45
C LEU A 75 9.81 -7.52 -13.69
N THR A 76 9.35 -8.61 -14.28
CA THR A 76 10.17 -9.77 -14.64
C THR A 76 10.53 -9.69 -16.11
N LYS A 77 11.82 -9.52 -16.40
CA LYS A 77 12.32 -9.50 -17.79
C LYS A 77 12.61 -10.93 -18.25
N GLY A 78 12.64 -11.15 -19.57
CA GLY A 78 12.88 -12.48 -20.16
C GLY A 78 14.21 -13.17 -19.78
N ASN A 79 15.14 -12.48 -19.11
CA ASN A 79 16.36 -13.05 -18.55
C ASN A 79 16.20 -13.60 -17.12
N GLY A 80 14.99 -13.56 -16.55
CA GLY A 80 14.69 -14.02 -15.20
C GLY A 80 15.00 -13.00 -14.10
N ILE A 81 15.62 -11.85 -14.42
CA ILE A 81 15.87 -10.79 -13.44
C ILE A 81 14.56 -10.07 -13.15
N VAL A 82 14.26 -9.92 -11.87
CA VAL A 82 13.08 -9.20 -11.39
C VAL A 82 13.51 -7.92 -10.69
N SER A 83 12.92 -6.81 -11.11
CA SER A 83 12.98 -5.55 -10.36
C SER A 83 11.68 -5.38 -9.60
N CYS A 84 11.76 -5.22 -8.28
CA CYS A 84 10.65 -4.90 -7.41
C CYS A 84 10.67 -3.40 -7.06
N TYR A 85 9.52 -2.76 -7.16
CA TYR A 85 9.29 -1.37 -6.75
C TYR A 85 8.24 -1.37 -5.65
N GLU A 86 8.64 -0.97 -4.46
CA GLU A 86 7.70 -0.75 -3.36
C GLU A 86 7.14 0.67 -3.48
N CYS A 87 5.85 0.76 -3.78
CA CYS A 87 5.17 2.01 -4.11
C CYS A 87 4.06 2.34 -3.10
N VAL A 88 3.78 3.63 -2.93
CA VAL A 88 2.60 4.12 -2.19
C VAL A 88 1.77 4.98 -3.11
N ALA A 89 0.48 4.66 -3.20
CA ALA A 89 -0.51 5.49 -3.85
C ALA A 89 -1.07 6.51 -2.85
N TYR A 90 -1.03 7.79 -3.21
CA TYR A 90 -1.53 8.89 -2.40
C TYR A 90 -2.01 10.03 -3.29
N ASP A 91 -3.20 10.58 -3.04
CA ASP A 91 -3.78 11.70 -3.80
C ASP A 91 -3.69 11.53 -5.34
N GLY A 92 -3.97 10.33 -5.84
CA GLY A 92 -3.87 9.99 -7.27
C GLY A 92 -2.44 9.99 -7.84
N LYS A 93 -1.42 9.98 -6.99
CA LYS A 93 0.01 9.92 -7.34
C LYS A 93 0.65 8.65 -6.80
N ILE A 94 1.77 8.28 -7.41
CA ILE A 94 2.62 7.18 -6.96
C ILE A 94 3.92 7.76 -6.40
N LYS A 95 4.30 7.32 -5.20
CA LYS A 95 5.65 7.50 -4.67
C LYS A 95 6.34 6.14 -4.62
N ILE A 96 7.60 6.10 -5.04
CA ILE A 96 8.45 4.91 -4.91
C ILE A 96 9.20 5.05 -3.58
N GLU A 97 9.09 4.06 -2.72
CA GLU A 97 9.74 4.02 -1.41
C GLU A 97 11.05 3.25 -1.46
N MET A 98 11.05 2.14 -2.20
CA MET A 98 12.20 1.25 -2.33
C MET A 98 12.21 0.60 -3.71
N VAL A 99 13.41 0.28 -4.19
CA VAL A 99 13.61 -0.55 -5.37
C VAL A 99 14.61 -1.65 -5.03
N SER A 100 14.26 -2.89 -5.30
CA SER A 100 15.14 -4.05 -5.13
C SER A 100 15.24 -4.86 -6.42
N ILE A 101 16.35 -5.56 -6.59
CA ILE A 101 16.52 -6.58 -7.62
C ILE A 101 16.48 -7.92 -6.90
N ILE A 102 15.58 -8.80 -7.33
CA ILE A 102 15.30 -10.07 -6.66
C ILE A 102 15.36 -11.22 -7.67
N ASP A 103 15.59 -12.43 -7.15
CA ASP A 103 15.68 -13.65 -7.95
C ASP A 103 14.34 -14.39 -8.05
N ASP A 104 13.52 -14.36 -6.98
CA ASP A 104 12.25 -15.06 -6.90
C ASP A 104 11.14 -14.18 -6.30
N VAL A 105 10.07 -13.97 -7.07
CA VAL A 105 8.91 -13.18 -6.66
C VAL A 105 8.12 -13.88 -5.55
N GLU A 106 7.94 -15.19 -5.63
CA GLU A 106 7.13 -15.94 -4.67
C GLU A 106 7.81 -15.96 -3.31
N GLU A 107 9.13 -16.11 -3.27
CA GLU A 107 9.90 -16.02 -2.02
C GLU A 107 9.85 -14.60 -1.43
N HIS A 108 10.08 -13.57 -2.25
CA HIS A 108 10.06 -12.18 -1.79
C HIS A 108 8.68 -11.74 -1.27
N LYS A 109 7.59 -12.26 -1.86
CA LYS A 109 6.20 -12.01 -1.42
C LYS A 109 5.91 -12.50 -0.01
N LEU A 110 6.68 -13.46 0.52
CA LEU A 110 6.54 -13.99 1.87
C LEU A 110 7.19 -13.06 2.92
N ILE A 111 8.11 -12.20 2.50
CA ILE A 111 8.74 -11.21 3.38
C ILE A 111 7.74 -10.06 3.57
N PRO A 112 7.38 -9.71 4.83
CA PRO A 112 6.55 -8.54 5.11
C PRO A 112 7.19 -7.29 4.52
N ARG A 113 6.38 -6.40 3.95
CA ARG A 113 6.88 -5.27 3.17
C ARG A 113 7.79 -4.35 3.99
N GLU A 114 7.45 -4.12 5.24
CA GLU A 114 8.22 -3.33 6.22
C GLU A 114 9.59 -3.95 6.54
N ASN A 115 9.76 -5.24 6.27
CA ASN A 115 11.00 -5.97 6.51
C ASN A 115 11.82 -6.17 5.23
N ARG A 116 11.28 -5.85 4.06
CA ARG A 116 12.01 -5.97 2.78
C ARG A 116 13.13 -4.94 2.74
N GLY A 117 14.26 -5.32 2.14
CA GLY A 117 15.45 -4.48 2.08
C GLY A 117 16.22 -4.38 3.39
N LEU A 118 15.67 -4.73 4.57
CA LEU A 118 16.40 -4.60 5.84
C LEU A 118 17.68 -5.47 5.91
N GLU A 119 17.64 -6.64 5.28
CA GLU A 119 18.77 -7.58 5.21
C GLU A 119 19.62 -7.42 3.93
N GLU A 120 19.12 -6.65 2.96
CA GLU A 120 19.76 -6.41 1.66
C GLU A 120 20.41 -5.02 1.59
N TYR A 121 21.29 -4.80 0.61
CA TYR A 121 21.99 -3.53 0.47
C TYR A 121 21.02 -2.40 0.05
N ASN A 122 20.62 -1.55 1.00
CA ASN A 122 19.70 -0.41 0.79
C ASN A 122 20.34 0.86 0.17
N GLY A 123 21.61 0.83 -0.24
CA GLY A 123 22.27 2.03 -0.76
C GLY A 123 22.41 3.16 0.27
N CYS A 124 22.57 4.40 -0.21
CA CYS A 124 22.87 5.57 0.61
C CYS A 124 21.60 6.40 0.85
N ASN A 125 21.16 6.47 2.11
CA ASN A 125 20.02 7.22 2.66
C ASN A 125 18.64 6.99 2.01
N HIS A 126 17.69 6.58 2.85
CA HIS A 126 16.27 6.18 2.66
C HIS A 126 15.35 7.06 1.79
N HIS A 127 15.87 8.09 1.12
CA HIS A 127 15.08 8.98 0.29
C HIS A 127 15.61 8.98 -1.14
N ILE A 128 14.83 8.42 -2.05
CA ILE A 128 15.07 8.54 -3.49
C ILE A 128 14.95 10.01 -3.87
N GLU A 129 15.99 10.58 -4.47
CA GLU A 129 15.99 11.97 -4.93
C GLU A 129 14.85 12.21 -5.92
N ASP A 130 14.18 13.36 -5.85
CA ASP A 130 13.04 13.71 -6.71
C ASP A 130 13.31 13.53 -8.21
N SER A 131 14.54 13.86 -8.65
CA SER A 131 14.97 13.71 -10.05
C SER A 131 14.99 12.24 -10.48
N ILE A 132 15.53 11.36 -9.63
CA ILE A 132 15.59 9.91 -9.85
C ILE A 132 14.17 9.32 -9.77
N GLN A 133 13.37 9.75 -8.79
CA GLN A 133 11.99 9.31 -8.63
C GLN A 133 11.16 9.66 -9.88
N HIS A 134 11.36 10.85 -10.45
CA HIS A 134 10.69 11.27 -11.68
C HIS A 134 11.02 10.33 -12.85
N GLU A 135 12.30 10.02 -13.06
CA GLU A 135 12.74 9.11 -14.13
C GLU A 135 12.22 7.67 -13.92
N MET A 136 12.25 7.17 -12.69
CA MET A 136 11.68 5.86 -12.36
C MET A 136 10.17 5.81 -12.63
N LEU A 137 9.42 6.84 -12.26
CA LEU A 137 7.99 6.93 -12.55
C LEU A 137 7.72 7.04 -14.05
N ASN A 138 8.54 7.75 -14.80
CA ASN A 138 8.42 7.81 -16.26
C ASN A 138 8.67 6.44 -16.91
N TYR A 139 9.61 5.66 -16.39
CA TYR A 139 9.81 4.27 -16.79
C TYR A 139 8.59 3.40 -16.45
N LEU A 140 8.06 3.49 -15.22
CA LEU A 140 6.88 2.72 -14.80
C LEU A 140 5.62 3.04 -15.61
N LYS A 141 5.44 4.30 -16.04
CA LYS A 141 4.33 4.70 -16.93
C LYS A 141 4.33 3.96 -18.26
N THR A 142 5.48 3.49 -18.78
CA THR A 142 5.49 2.69 -20.02
C THR A 142 4.79 1.34 -19.87
N PHE A 143 4.51 0.95 -18.62
CA PHE A 143 3.78 -0.25 -18.24
C PHE A 143 2.40 0.05 -17.66
N GLU A 144 1.87 1.26 -17.87
CA GLU A 144 0.56 1.72 -17.33
C GLU A 144 0.52 1.79 -15.80
N ILE A 145 1.68 1.94 -15.16
CA ILE A 145 1.79 2.19 -13.72
C ILE A 145 1.81 3.70 -13.53
N ASP A 146 0.63 4.29 -13.39
CA ASP A 146 0.42 5.73 -13.43
C ASP A 146 -0.63 6.22 -12.41
N SER A 147 -1.15 7.44 -12.61
CA SER A 147 -2.17 8.02 -11.74
C SER A 147 -3.50 7.27 -11.74
N GLU A 148 -3.87 6.61 -12.84
CA GLU A 148 -5.11 5.82 -12.89
C GLU A 148 -4.98 4.58 -12.01
N LEU A 149 -3.82 3.90 -12.08
CA LEU A 149 -3.50 2.82 -11.16
C LEU A 149 -3.47 3.32 -9.70
N ALA A 150 -2.87 4.48 -9.43
CA ALA A 150 -2.84 5.06 -8.09
C ALA A 150 -4.24 5.26 -7.51
N GLN A 151 -5.15 5.84 -8.31
CA GLN A 151 -6.55 6.02 -7.90
C GLN A 151 -7.25 4.68 -7.67
N PHE A 152 -7.02 3.70 -8.54
CA PHE A 152 -7.56 2.35 -8.38
C PHE A 152 -7.10 1.71 -7.06
N VAL A 153 -5.79 1.74 -6.76
CA VAL A 153 -5.21 1.19 -5.53
C VAL A 153 -5.78 1.90 -4.29
N GLN A 154 -5.92 3.22 -4.32
CA GLN A 154 -6.51 3.95 -3.20
C GLN A 154 -8.00 3.60 -3.00
N HIS A 155 -8.78 3.54 -4.08
CA HIS A 155 -10.20 3.20 -3.98
C HIS A 155 -10.43 1.78 -3.48
N ILE A 156 -9.60 0.81 -3.91
CA ILE A 156 -9.75 -0.58 -3.48
C ILE A 156 -9.37 -0.75 -2.01
N GLN A 157 -8.35 -0.03 -1.53
CA GLN A 157 -7.98 0.01 -0.11
C GLN A 157 -9.13 0.56 0.74
N ILE A 158 -9.70 1.70 0.34
CA ILE A 158 -10.83 2.34 1.04
C ILE A 158 -12.03 1.39 1.10
N TYR A 159 -12.34 0.74 -0.02
CA TYR A 159 -13.44 -0.21 -0.08
C TYR A 159 -13.23 -1.38 0.89
N GLN A 160 -12.02 -1.95 0.93
CA GLN A 160 -11.71 -3.05 1.83
C GLN A 160 -11.79 -2.63 3.30
N GLU A 161 -11.25 -1.46 3.66
CA GLU A 161 -11.36 -0.90 5.02
C GLU A 161 -12.83 -0.71 5.44
N GLN A 162 -13.68 -0.22 4.54
CA GLN A 162 -15.11 -0.07 4.80
C GLN A 162 -15.78 -1.43 5.06
N VAL A 163 -15.47 -2.44 4.24
CA VAL A 163 -16.02 -3.79 4.43
C VAL A 163 -15.57 -4.39 5.76
N LEU A 164 -14.28 -4.28 6.09
CA LEU A 164 -13.74 -4.75 7.37
C LEU A 164 -14.40 -4.05 8.57
N ASN A 165 -14.62 -2.74 8.48
CA ASN A 165 -15.30 -1.97 9.51
C ASN A 165 -16.75 -2.40 9.71
N VAL A 166 -17.49 -2.64 8.62
CA VAL A 166 -18.87 -3.15 8.69
C VAL A 166 -18.91 -4.52 9.36
N ASN A 167 -18.00 -5.42 8.97
CA ASN A 167 -17.91 -6.75 9.58
C ASN A 167 -17.57 -6.66 11.07
N TYR A 168 -16.60 -5.81 11.44
CA TYR A 168 -16.22 -5.60 12.84
C TYR A 168 -17.39 -5.12 13.71
N LEU A 169 -18.18 -4.16 13.21
CA LEU A 169 -19.36 -3.63 13.90
C LEU A 169 -20.48 -4.67 14.04
N GLN A 170 -20.61 -5.58 13.07
CA GLN A 170 -21.57 -6.69 13.15
C GLN A 170 -21.14 -7.74 14.18
N ASP A 171 -19.85 -8.03 14.27
CA ASP A 171 -19.29 -9.03 15.19
C ASP A 171 -19.15 -8.51 16.63
N ASN A 172 -19.02 -7.19 16.81
CA ASN A 172 -18.93 -6.52 18.11
C ASN A 172 -20.09 -5.54 18.27
N PRO A 173 -21.34 -6.02 18.32
CA PRO A 173 -22.47 -5.14 18.57
C PRO A 173 -22.27 -4.49 19.93
N ILE A 174 -22.09 -3.18 19.94
CA ILE A 174 -22.11 -2.40 21.18
C ILE A 174 -23.52 -2.57 21.73
N LEU A 175 -23.66 -3.40 22.77
CA LEU A 175 -24.89 -3.53 23.54
C LEU A 175 -25.16 -2.15 24.16
N HIS A 176 -26.08 -1.41 23.57
CA HIS A 176 -26.67 -0.25 24.22
C HIS A 176 -27.72 -0.78 25.21
N ASP A 177 -27.34 -0.80 26.50
CA ASP A 177 -28.28 -0.81 27.62
C ASP A 177 -29.02 0.53 27.72
#